data_AF-A0A6L7SUS5-F1
#
_entry.id   AF-A0A6L7SUS5-F1
#
_cell.length_a   1.000
_cell.length_b   1.000
_cell.length_c   1.000
_cell.angle_alpha   90.00
_cell.angle_beta   90.00
_cell.angle_gamma   90.00
#
_symmetry.space_group_name_H-M   'P 1'
#
loop_
_entity.id
_entity.type
_entity.pdbx_description
1 polymer ?
#
loop_
_entity_poly.entity_id
_entity_poly.type
_entity_poly.pdbx_seq_one_letter_code
_entity_poly.pdbx_strand_id
1 'polypeptide(L)'
;MIEPSANRMKKEIPIEIDRARRKDPEGGSWQTLDPVAKGSVQVFDCPVDPISQALVTISEIERLSRRSPDWDWSRCAIIAREWKYLDPVRTVCEARGISVQTANEENISIWKLRETQTLINWLRNRYKELIAVSEIEECLQHCQDNIWRSLLQGAVSALEQEVGNETTGQIAIEWLAEWSQEARQRQTGLLLLTAHRAKGLEFDHVAVLDGGWCRRFPNEGQDAERRLYYVAMTRARETLFLARFNLDSSTDQDYLGSGSLFSEAFLNHPSVLMKRPPRIDEYLSGLKRIYALPKLSQIHLGFAGHFQSSHHNSIKAIRDLSIGETLTIRKTGFGAWELLNNVGQQVGFMAREFAPPEGYCPVFALVYAVIVWRRDANPDKDYGAKRDFWEVVVPEIVYEPVS
;
A
#
# COMPACT_ATOMS: atom_id res chain seq x y z
N MET A 1 21.93 12.43 16.73
CA MET A 1 22.00 11.85 15.36
C MET A 1 22.74 12.72 14.34
N ILE A 2 22.65 14.06 14.43
CA ILE A 2 23.13 14.96 13.35
C ILE A 2 24.61 15.35 13.50
N GLU A 3 25.03 15.74 14.69
CA GLU A 3 26.41 16.19 14.97
C GLU A 3 27.51 15.18 14.61
N PRO A 4 27.35 13.86 14.83
CA PRO A 4 28.43 12.92 14.55
C PRO A 4 28.61 12.61 13.06
N SER A 5 27.76 13.14 12.16
CA SER A 5 27.93 12.89 10.71
C SER A 5 28.96 13.83 10.12
N ALA A 6 29.88 13.29 9.32
CA ALA A 6 31.04 14.02 8.85
C ALA A 6 30.67 15.19 7.92
N ASN A 7 29.89 14.97 6.85
CA ASN A 7 29.95 15.85 5.67
C ASN A 7 28.62 16.21 4.95
N ARG A 8 27.42 15.92 5.47
CA ARG A 8 26.19 16.16 4.67
C ARG A 8 24.89 16.51 5.39
N MET A 9 24.91 16.69 6.71
CA MET A 9 23.75 17.28 7.39
C MET A 9 23.98 18.77 7.58
N LYS A 10 22.91 19.57 7.56
CA LYS A 10 22.92 21.03 7.64
C LYS A 10 23.48 21.50 9.00
N LYS A 11 24.79 21.38 9.22
CA LYS A 11 25.45 21.78 10.48
C LYS A 11 25.36 23.29 10.71
N GLU A 12 25.29 24.07 9.63
CA GLU A 12 25.28 25.53 9.65
C GLU A 12 23.86 26.14 9.75
N ILE A 13 22.81 25.33 9.62
CA ILE A 13 21.41 25.80 9.79
C ILE A 13 20.85 25.09 11.02
N PRO A 14 20.71 25.78 12.17
CA PRO A 14 20.17 25.17 13.36
C PRO A 14 18.74 24.69 13.09
N ILE A 15 18.39 23.53 13.66
CA ILE A 15 17.00 23.07 13.66
C ILE A 15 16.26 23.94 14.67
N GLU A 16 15.36 24.77 14.18
CA GLU A 16 14.49 25.62 14.99
C GLU A 16 13.08 25.03 15.03
N ILE A 17 12.41 25.20 16.18
CA ILE A 17 11.00 24.90 16.30
C ILE A 17 10.23 25.86 15.38
N ASP A 18 9.26 25.33 14.64
CA ASP A 18 8.33 26.14 13.85
C ASP A 18 7.73 27.25 14.74
N ARG A 19 7.86 28.51 14.29
CA ARG A 19 7.39 29.68 15.03
C ARG A 19 5.90 29.58 15.36
N ALA A 20 5.10 28.95 14.51
CA ALA A 20 3.68 28.73 14.74
C ALA A 20 3.41 27.82 15.95
N ARG A 21 4.31 26.87 16.23
CA ARG A 21 4.18 25.87 17.29
C ARG A 21 4.84 26.26 18.62
N ARG A 22 5.44 27.45 18.69
CA ARG A 22 6.22 27.87 19.88
C ARG A 22 5.39 27.98 21.16
N LYS A 23 4.08 28.18 21.03
CA LYS A 23 3.14 28.24 22.16
C LYS A 23 2.43 26.91 22.42
N ASP A 24 2.62 25.92 21.56
CA ASP A 24 2.01 24.62 21.74
C ASP A 24 2.69 23.92 22.93
N PRO A 25 1.97 23.01 23.62
CA PRO A 25 2.60 22.12 24.58
C PRO A 25 3.74 21.33 23.93
N GLU A 26 4.73 20.90 24.70
CA GLU A 26 5.90 20.17 24.16
C GLU A 26 5.50 18.90 23.39
N GLY A 27 4.42 18.23 23.82
CA GLY A 27 3.85 17.07 23.14
C GLY A 27 2.73 17.40 22.12
N GLY A 28 2.54 18.68 21.78
CA GLY A 28 1.45 19.14 20.90
C GLY A 28 0.07 18.76 21.40
N SER A 29 -0.85 18.47 20.46
CA SER A 29 -2.21 17.97 20.74
C SER A 29 -2.19 16.64 21.52
N TRP A 30 -1.20 15.79 21.23
CA TRP A 30 -1.05 14.46 21.82
C TRP A 30 -0.62 14.47 23.29
N GLN A 31 -0.18 15.62 23.82
CA GLN A 31 0.05 15.77 25.26
C GLN A 31 -1.21 15.50 26.09
N THR A 32 -2.38 15.85 25.56
CA THR A 32 -3.67 15.65 26.23
C THR A 32 -4.38 14.40 25.73
N LEU A 33 -4.35 14.13 24.42
CA LEU A 33 -5.05 12.99 23.81
C LEU A 33 -4.48 11.63 24.24
N ASP A 34 -3.16 11.54 24.43
CA ASP A 34 -2.51 10.32 24.92
C ASP A 34 -1.87 10.55 26.30
N PRO A 35 -2.54 10.16 27.40
CA PRO A 35 -2.00 10.34 28.74
C PRO A 35 -0.76 9.46 29.01
N VAL A 36 -0.49 8.46 28.16
CA VAL A 36 0.65 7.55 28.30
C VAL A 36 1.92 8.20 27.74
N ALA A 37 1.95 8.52 26.45
CA ALA A 37 3.15 9.09 25.82
C ALA A 37 3.22 10.61 25.88
N LYS A 38 2.08 11.28 26.02
CA LYS A 38 1.97 12.74 26.09
C LYS A 38 2.73 13.45 24.96
N GLY A 39 2.68 12.90 23.74
CA GLY A 39 3.39 13.41 22.56
C GLY A 39 4.90 13.15 22.52
N SER A 40 5.46 12.40 23.49
CA SER A 40 6.86 11.96 23.45
C SER A 40 7.10 10.98 22.31
N VAL A 41 8.33 10.96 21.78
CA VAL A 41 8.76 9.94 20.81
C VAL A 41 8.73 8.58 21.52
N GLN A 42 8.06 7.59 20.94
CA GLN A 42 7.93 6.29 21.55
C GLN A 42 8.91 5.30 20.93
N VAL A 43 9.62 4.55 21.77
CA VAL A 43 10.51 3.48 21.33
C VAL A 43 10.06 2.18 21.97
N PHE A 44 9.81 1.17 21.14
CA PHE A 44 9.43 -0.17 21.57
C PHE A 44 10.59 -1.14 21.41
N ASP A 45 10.85 -1.92 22.45
CA ASP A 45 11.80 -3.02 22.43
C ASP A 45 11.11 -4.31 21.99
N CYS A 46 10.92 -4.46 20.68
CA CYS A 46 10.26 -5.59 20.06
C CYS A 46 11.13 -6.85 20.12
N PRO A 47 10.54 -8.04 20.24
CA PRO A 47 11.25 -9.30 19.98
C PRO A 47 11.91 -9.27 18.60
N VAL A 48 13.02 -9.99 18.45
CA VAL A 48 13.86 -10.08 17.23
C VAL A 48 13.17 -10.94 16.16
N ASP A 49 11.97 -10.52 15.77
CA ASP A 49 11.06 -11.20 14.87
C ASP A 49 10.21 -10.15 14.12
N PRO A 50 10.28 -10.06 12.78
CA PRO A 50 9.50 -9.10 11.99
C PRO A 50 7.99 -9.17 12.24
N ILE A 51 7.47 -10.36 12.53
CA ILE A 51 6.05 -10.59 12.80
C ILE A 51 5.64 -9.94 14.12
N SER A 52 6.38 -10.24 15.19
CA SER A 52 6.19 -9.61 16.49
C SER A 52 6.32 -8.08 16.41
N GLN A 53 7.30 -7.58 15.65
CA GLN A 53 7.48 -6.14 15.43
C GLN A 53 6.25 -5.51 14.74
N ALA A 54 5.69 -6.17 13.73
CA ALA A 54 4.49 -5.72 13.04
C ALA A 54 3.27 -5.70 13.98
N LEU A 55 3.05 -6.74 14.76
CA LEU A 55 1.96 -6.83 15.74
C LEU A 55 2.04 -5.69 16.77
N VAL A 56 3.23 -5.43 17.32
CA VAL A 56 3.43 -4.33 18.27
C VAL A 56 3.18 -2.97 17.63
N THR A 57 3.70 -2.77 16.42
CA THR A 57 3.57 -1.51 15.69
C THR A 57 2.11 -1.19 15.38
N ILE A 58 1.37 -2.15 14.80
CA ILE A 58 -0.05 -1.94 14.47
C ILE A 58 -0.89 -1.77 15.73
N SER A 59 -0.64 -2.57 16.78
CA SER A 59 -1.39 -2.44 18.03
C SER A 59 -1.22 -1.05 18.66
N GLU A 60 -0.05 -0.44 18.55
CA GLU A 60 0.18 0.92 19.04
C GLU A 60 -0.52 1.97 18.19
N ILE A 61 -0.47 1.86 16.86
CA ILE A 61 -1.17 2.79 15.96
C ILE A 61 -2.69 2.70 16.18
N GLU A 62 -3.25 1.49 16.32
CA GLU A 62 -4.65 1.30 16.69
C GLU A 62 -4.99 1.80 18.10
N ARG A 63 -4.05 1.79 19.03
CA ARG A 63 -4.27 2.38 20.35
C ARG A 63 -4.50 3.88 20.22
N LEU A 64 -3.76 4.54 19.34
CA LEU A 64 -3.86 5.98 19.10
C LEU A 64 -5.09 6.34 18.26
N SER A 65 -5.47 5.51 17.30
CA SER A 65 -6.71 5.70 16.56
C SER A 65 -7.93 5.73 17.47
N ARG A 66 -7.93 4.95 18.56
CA ARG A 66 -8.98 4.99 19.58
C ARG A 66 -8.93 6.23 20.49
N ARG A 67 -7.87 7.03 20.43
CA ARG A 67 -7.68 8.26 21.25
C ARG A 67 -7.98 9.54 20.48
N SER A 68 -7.95 9.50 19.15
CA SER A 68 -8.31 10.64 18.32
C SER A 68 -9.68 10.40 17.65
N PRO A 69 -10.70 11.24 17.91
CA PRO A 69 -11.98 11.12 17.23
C PRO A 69 -11.88 11.39 15.71
N ASP A 70 -10.91 12.20 15.31
CA ASP A 70 -10.66 12.60 13.91
C ASP A 70 -9.53 11.75 13.28
N TRP A 71 -9.34 10.52 13.74
CA TRP A 71 -8.27 9.66 13.23
C TRP A 71 -8.47 9.33 11.74
N ASP A 72 -7.41 9.55 10.97
CA ASP A 72 -7.38 9.30 9.54
C ASP A 72 -6.20 8.39 9.18
N TRP A 73 -6.51 7.15 8.77
CA TRP A 73 -5.49 6.19 8.34
C TRP A 73 -4.70 6.67 7.12
N SER A 74 -5.30 7.52 6.27
CA SER A 74 -4.63 8.11 5.11
C SER A 74 -3.54 9.14 5.47
N ARG A 75 -3.39 9.46 6.76
CA ARG A 75 -2.32 10.33 7.29
C ARG A 75 -1.28 9.57 8.09
N CYS A 76 -1.33 8.24 8.06
CA CYS A 76 -0.44 7.37 8.78
C CYS A 76 0.56 6.69 7.83
N ALA A 77 1.79 6.48 8.27
CA ALA A 77 2.77 5.73 7.50
C ALA A 77 3.62 4.79 8.36
N ILE A 78 3.97 3.64 7.78
CA ILE A 78 4.96 2.71 8.35
C ILE A 78 6.12 2.59 7.39
N ILE A 79 7.30 2.96 7.88
CA ILE A 79 8.51 3.09 7.09
C ILE A 79 9.51 2.01 7.48
N ALA A 80 10.01 1.27 6.50
CA ALA A 80 11.08 0.29 6.71
C ALA A 80 12.30 0.57 5.82
N ARG A 81 13.43 -0.10 6.08
CA ARG A 81 14.57 -0.08 5.15
C ARG A 81 14.29 -0.90 3.89
N GLU A 82 13.75 -2.10 4.09
CA GLU A 82 13.52 -3.13 3.07
C GLU A 82 12.04 -3.56 3.09
N TRP A 83 11.52 -3.94 1.92
CA TRP A 83 10.11 -4.33 1.76
C TRP A 83 9.70 -5.53 2.60
N LYS A 84 10.60 -6.50 2.79
CA LYS A 84 10.32 -7.73 3.56
C LYS A 84 9.85 -7.49 5.00
N TYR A 85 10.14 -6.33 5.59
CA TYR A 85 9.70 -5.99 6.95
C TYR A 85 8.28 -5.38 6.96
N LEU A 86 7.76 -4.96 5.80
CA LEU A 86 6.41 -4.41 5.65
C LEU A 86 5.37 -5.49 5.33
N ASP A 87 5.76 -6.64 4.80
CA ASP A 87 4.82 -7.73 4.48
C ASP A 87 4.06 -8.25 5.73
N PRO A 88 4.71 -8.48 6.89
CA PRO A 88 3.99 -8.85 8.10
C PRO A 88 3.05 -7.74 8.58
N VAL A 89 3.43 -6.47 8.41
CA VAL A 89 2.60 -5.32 8.77
C VAL A 89 1.32 -5.30 7.95
N ARG A 90 1.42 -5.50 6.64
CA ARG A 90 0.27 -5.61 5.75
C ARG A 90 -0.66 -6.74 6.20
N THR A 91 -0.10 -7.93 6.46
CA THR A 91 -0.86 -9.10 6.92
C THR A 91 -1.65 -8.80 8.20
N VAL A 92 -1.03 -8.11 9.17
CA VAL A 92 -1.70 -7.71 10.41
C VAL A 92 -2.80 -6.68 10.16
N CYS A 93 -2.58 -5.71 9.26
CA CYS A 93 -3.60 -4.72 8.89
C CYS A 93 -4.83 -5.38 8.29
N GLU A 94 -4.64 -6.27 7.31
CA GLU A 94 -5.72 -6.98 6.65
C GLU A 94 -6.51 -7.85 7.64
N ALA A 95 -5.81 -8.58 8.52
CA ALA A 95 -6.44 -9.39 9.57
C ALA A 95 -7.30 -8.56 10.54
N ARG A 96 -6.98 -7.26 10.71
CA ARG A 96 -7.69 -6.32 11.58
C ARG A 96 -8.65 -5.39 10.81
N GLY A 97 -8.81 -5.56 9.50
CA GLY A 97 -9.68 -4.72 8.67
C GLY A 97 -9.19 -3.28 8.51
N ILE A 98 -7.90 -3.01 8.69
CA ILE A 98 -7.30 -1.69 8.51
C ILE A 98 -6.99 -1.48 7.03
N SER A 99 -7.51 -0.39 6.45
CA SER A 99 -7.18 0.03 5.08
C SER A 99 -5.68 0.31 4.97
N VAL A 100 -4.98 -0.42 4.10
CA VAL A 100 -3.53 -0.38 3.94
C VAL A 100 -3.16 -0.29 2.46
N GLN A 101 -2.09 0.45 2.15
CA GLN A 101 -1.57 0.63 0.79
C GLN A 101 -0.05 0.47 0.81
N THR A 102 0.53 -0.25 -0.15
CA THR A 102 2.00 -0.32 -0.27
C THR A 102 2.52 0.56 -1.40
N ALA A 103 3.58 1.32 -1.15
CA ALA A 103 4.16 2.21 -2.16
C ALA A 103 4.98 1.50 -3.25
N ASN A 104 5.07 0.16 -3.25
CA ASN A 104 5.68 -0.65 -4.32
C ASN A 104 4.66 -1.29 -5.26
N GLU A 105 3.35 -1.24 -4.96
CA GLU A 105 2.34 -1.78 -5.86
C GLU A 105 2.49 -1.11 -7.24
N GLU A 106 2.51 -1.92 -8.30
CA GLU A 106 2.46 -1.36 -9.64
C GLU A 106 1.14 -0.61 -9.79
N ASN A 107 1.23 0.66 -10.17
CA ASN A 107 0.05 1.48 -10.37
C ASN A 107 -0.74 0.98 -11.58
N ILE A 108 -1.77 0.19 -11.31
CA ILE A 108 -2.82 -0.08 -12.29
C ILE A 108 -3.40 1.26 -12.71
N SER A 109 -3.52 1.46 -14.02
CA SER A 109 -4.14 2.68 -14.53
C SER A 109 -5.60 2.71 -14.10
N ILE A 110 -5.98 3.63 -13.21
CA ILE A 110 -7.37 3.84 -12.77
C ILE A 110 -8.31 3.95 -13.97
N TRP A 111 -7.87 4.63 -15.02
CA TRP A 111 -8.60 4.74 -16.29
C TRP A 111 -8.98 3.38 -16.90
N LYS A 112 -8.17 2.34 -16.74
CA LYS A 112 -8.40 1.00 -17.31
C LYS A 112 -9.29 0.11 -16.43
N LEU A 113 -9.60 0.50 -15.20
CA LEU A 113 -10.43 -0.32 -14.30
C LEU A 113 -11.82 -0.55 -14.89
N ARG A 114 -12.41 -1.73 -14.61
CA ARG A 114 -13.77 -2.09 -15.02
C ARG A 114 -14.78 -1.04 -14.55
N GLU A 115 -14.70 -0.63 -13.30
CA GLU A 115 -15.59 0.35 -12.67
C GLU A 115 -15.51 1.68 -13.42
N THR A 116 -14.30 2.17 -13.69
CA THR A 116 -14.07 3.42 -14.42
C THR A 116 -14.59 3.33 -15.85
N GLN A 117 -14.36 2.21 -16.54
CA GLN A 117 -14.84 2.01 -17.91
C GLN A 117 -16.37 1.89 -17.99
N THR A 118 -17.01 1.28 -16.98
CA THR A 118 -18.48 1.27 -16.86
C THR A 118 -19.02 2.68 -16.75
N LEU A 119 -18.43 3.50 -15.86
CA LEU A 119 -18.82 4.91 -15.70
C LEU A 119 -18.60 5.72 -16.98
N ILE A 120 -17.42 5.59 -17.61
CA ILE A 120 -17.10 6.28 -18.87
C ILE A 120 -18.08 5.89 -19.97
N ASN A 121 -18.45 4.62 -20.08
CA ASN A 121 -19.42 4.19 -21.10
C ASN A 121 -20.81 4.76 -20.83
N TRP A 122 -21.24 4.85 -19.56
CA TRP A 122 -22.49 5.50 -19.19
C TRP A 122 -22.50 7.00 -19.55
N LEU A 123 -21.39 7.71 -19.27
CA LEU A 123 -21.21 9.13 -19.62
C LEU A 123 -21.14 9.35 -21.14
N ARG A 124 -20.46 8.47 -21.88
CA ARG A 124 -20.37 8.55 -23.35
C ARG A 124 -21.74 8.41 -24.02
N ASN A 125 -22.62 7.59 -23.47
CA ASN A 125 -23.99 7.47 -23.97
C ASN A 125 -24.81 8.77 -23.79
N ARG A 126 -24.35 9.67 -22.92
CA ARG A 126 -24.96 10.97 -22.60
C ARG A 126 -24.00 12.14 -22.85
N TYR A 127 -23.13 12.00 -23.86
CA TYR A 127 -21.94 12.85 -24.03
C TYR A 127 -22.22 14.36 -24.01
N LYS A 128 -23.35 14.79 -24.59
CA LYS A 128 -23.77 16.22 -24.67
C LYS A 128 -24.97 16.55 -23.79
N GLU A 129 -25.54 15.57 -23.11
CA GLU A 129 -26.69 15.78 -22.24
C GLU A 129 -26.22 16.47 -20.97
N LEU A 130 -27.06 17.33 -20.41
CA LEU A 130 -26.85 17.89 -19.08
C LEU A 130 -27.32 16.84 -18.07
N ILE A 131 -26.44 16.48 -17.15
CA ILE A 131 -26.59 15.36 -16.21
C ILE A 131 -26.37 15.92 -14.81
N ALA A 132 -27.25 15.62 -13.86
CA ALA A 132 -27.00 15.96 -12.48
C ALA A 132 -25.87 15.08 -11.92
N VAL A 133 -24.98 15.65 -11.11
CA VAL A 133 -23.88 14.88 -10.50
C VAL A 133 -24.41 13.77 -9.60
N SER A 134 -25.58 13.95 -8.99
CA SER A 134 -26.28 12.88 -8.25
C SER A 134 -26.63 11.66 -9.12
N GLU A 135 -26.93 11.84 -10.41
CA GLU A 135 -27.17 10.70 -11.33
C GLU A 135 -25.87 9.91 -11.60
N ILE A 136 -24.72 10.59 -11.58
CA ILE A 136 -23.40 9.97 -11.71
C ILE A 136 -23.12 9.13 -10.45
N GLU A 137 -23.42 9.65 -9.26
CA GLU A 137 -23.30 8.91 -8.01
C GLU A 137 -24.24 7.70 -7.96
N GLU A 138 -25.50 7.85 -8.37
CA GLU A 138 -26.46 6.76 -8.48
C GLU A 138 -25.98 5.68 -9.45
N CYS A 139 -25.37 6.04 -10.58
CA CYS A 139 -24.76 5.08 -11.49
C CYS A 139 -23.68 4.23 -10.78
N LEU A 140 -22.85 4.84 -9.92
CA LEU A 140 -21.85 4.10 -9.14
C LEU A 140 -22.48 3.20 -8.07
N GLN A 141 -23.68 3.50 -7.58
CA GLN A 141 -24.40 2.64 -6.64
C GLN A 141 -24.88 1.32 -7.25
N HIS A 142 -25.00 1.24 -8.57
CA HIS A 142 -25.33 -0.01 -9.27
C HIS A 142 -24.12 -0.91 -9.48
N CYS A 143 -22.89 -0.40 -9.28
CA CYS A 143 -21.68 -1.19 -9.30
C CYS A 143 -21.51 -1.96 -7.98
N GLN A 144 -20.81 -3.09 -8.03
CA GLN A 144 -20.42 -3.83 -6.82
C GLN A 144 -19.62 -2.94 -5.87
N ASP A 145 -19.89 -3.07 -4.57
CA ASP A 145 -19.18 -2.29 -3.57
C ASP A 145 -17.74 -2.80 -3.39
N ASN A 146 -16.76 -1.93 -3.63
CA ASN A 146 -15.35 -2.26 -3.56
C ASN A 146 -14.47 -1.00 -3.45
N ILE A 147 -13.15 -1.23 -3.30
CA ILE A 147 -12.15 -0.15 -3.15
C ILE A 147 -12.12 0.81 -4.35
N TRP A 148 -12.34 0.33 -5.57
CA TRP A 148 -12.29 1.14 -6.79
C TRP A 148 -13.56 1.97 -6.97
N ARG A 149 -14.72 1.42 -6.59
CA ARG A 149 -15.98 2.18 -6.50
C ARG A 149 -15.85 3.31 -5.47
N SER A 150 -15.32 3.01 -4.28
CA SER A 150 -15.10 4.02 -3.23
C SER A 150 -14.17 5.13 -3.70
N LEU A 151 -13.11 4.77 -4.42
CA LEU A 151 -12.19 5.72 -5.04
C LEU A 151 -12.89 6.61 -6.08
N LEU A 152 -13.77 6.04 -6.92
CA LEU A 152 -14.56 6.80 -7.88
C LEU A 152 -15.63 7.68 -7.23
N GLN A 153 -16.23 7.27 -6.11
CA GLN A 153 -17.15 8.12 -5.35
C GLN A 153 -16.44 9.39 -4.87
N GLY A 154 -15.24 9.24 -4.30
CA GLY A 154 -14.42 10.40 -3.95
C GLY A 154 -14.08 11.29 -5.16
N ALA A 155 -13.91 10.70 -6.35
CA ALA A 155 -13.74 11.45 -7.60
C ALA A 155 -15.00 12.26 -7.95
N VAL A 156 -16.19 11.65 -7.86
CA VAL A 156 -17.45 12.31 -8.20
C VAL A 156 -17.78 13.43 -7.22
N SER A 157 -17.53 13.23 -5.92
CA SER A 157 -17.70 14.32 -4.93
C SER A 157 -16.73 15.48 -5.17
N ALA A 158 -15.50 15.20 -5.61
CA ALA A 158 -14.55 16.25 -6.01
C ALA A 158 -14.95 16.95 -7.31
N LEU A 159 -15.52 16.22 -8.27
CA LEU A 159 -16.09 16.79 -9.49
C LEU A 159 -17.23 17.77 -9.13
N GLU A 160 -18.15 17.38 -8.25
CA GLU A 160 -19.28 18.24 -7.81
C GLU A 160 -18.78 19.57 -7.21
N GLN A 161 -17.70 19.53 -6.44
CA GLN A 161 -17.11 20.74 -5.86
C GLN A 161 -16.56 21.70 -6.94
N GLU A 162 -16.15 21.18 -8.09
CA GLU A 162 -15.54 21.97 -9.16
C GLU A 162 -16.56 22.48 -10.19
N VAL A 163 -17.49 21.62 -10.61
CA VAL A 163 -18.47 21.95 -11.67
C VAL A 163 -19.85 22.33 -11.13
N GLY A 164 -20.11 22.11 -9.84
CA GLY A 164 -21.42 22.23 -9.21
C GLY A 164 -22.28 20.98 -9.43
N ASN A 165 -23.60 21.15 -9.35
CA ASN A 165 -24.55 20.03 -9.31
C ASN A 165 -24.85 19.41 -10.68
N GLU A 166 -24.45 20.04 -11.78
CA GLU A 166 -24.76 19.59 -13.14
C GLU A 166 -23.52 19.67 -14.02
N THR A 167 -23.38 18.71 -14.93
CA THR A 167 -22.28 18.66 -15.89
C THR A 167 -22.71 17.98 -17.18
N THR A 168 -21.83 17.94 -18.18
CA THR A 168 -22.05 17.14 -19.39
C THR A 168 -21.17 15.90 -19.36
N GLY A 169 -21.59 14.85 -20.08
CA GLY A 169 -20.77 13.64 -20.21
C GLY A 169 -19.36 13.92 -20.73
N GLN A 170 -19.20 14.89 -21.64
CA GLN A 170 -17.90 15.34 -22.12
C GLN A 170 -17.01 15.89 -20.99
N ILE A 171 -17.49 16.91 -20.27
CA ILE A 171 -16.71 17.57 -19.21
C ILE A 171 -16.35 16.56 -18.11
N ALA A 172 -17.30 15.72 -17.70
CA ALA A 172 -17.05 14.69 -16.70
C ALA A 172 -15.98 13.67 -17.14
N ILE A 173 -15.97 13.25 -18.42
CA ILE A 173 -14.95 12.33 -18.95
C ILE A 173 -13.57 12.99 -18.99
N GLU A 174 -13.48 14.24 -19.45
CA GLU A 174 -12.23 15.00 -19.52
C GLU A 174 -11.65 15.20 -18.11
N TRP A 175 -12.49 15.64 -17.16
CA TRP A 175 -12.11 15.83 -15.77
C TRP A 175 -11.66 14.50 -15.12
N LEU A 176 -12.41 13.41 -15.32
CA LEU A 176 -12.02 12.10 -14.79
C LEU A 176 -10.69 11.61 -15.36
N ALA A 177 -10.36 11.96 -16.61
CA ALA A 177 -9.08 11.59 -17.22
C ALA A 177 -7.92 12.27 -16.51
N GLU A 178 -8.03 13.57 -16.24
CA GLU A 178 -7.05 14.36 -15.51
C GLU A 178 -6.93 13.89 -14.06
N TRP A 179 -8.06 13.79 -13.36
CA TRP A 179 -8.12 13.28 -12.00
C TRP A 179 -7.51 11.88 -11.88
N SER A 180 -7.72 10.99 -12.85
CA SER A 180 -7.15 9.63 -12.80
C SER A 180 -5.62 9.58 -12.88
N GLN A 181 -4.99 10.63 -13.41
CA GLN A 181 -3.54 10.77 -13.42
C GLN A 181 -3.03 11.25 -12.06
N GLU A 182 -3.75 12.18 -11.44
CA GLU A 182 -3.43 12.72 -10.10
C GLU A 182 -3.72 11.74 -8.97
N ALA A 183 -4.86 11.05 -9.03
CA ALA A 183 -5.33 10.11 -8.01
C ALA A 183 -4.33 8.96 -7.78
N ARG A 184 -3.48 8.64 -8.76
CA ARG A 184 -2.32 7.73 -8.59
C ARG A 184 -1.39 8.14 -7.45
N GLN A 185 -1.45 9.38 -6.99
CA GLN A 185 -0.57 9.94 -5.97
C GLN A 185 -1.26 10.10 -4.61
N ARG A 186 -2.57 9.84 -4.51
CA ARG A 186 -3.32 10.02 -3.25
C ARG A 186 -3.25 8.76 -2.39
N GLN A 187 -2.95 8.97 -1.11
CA GLN A 187 -3.03 7.96 -0.08
C GLN A 187 -4.48 7.85 0.42
N THR A 188 -5.02 6.63 0.52
CA THR A 188 -6.41 6.38 0.97
C THR A 188 -6.48 5.51 2.24
N GLY A 189 -5.34 5.08 2.76
CA GLY A 189 -5.22 4.26 3.96
C GLY A 189 -3.81 4.33 4.53
N LEU A 190 -3.48 3.46 5.48
CA LEU A 190 -2.15 3.38 6.07
C LEU A 190 -1.09 3.07 5.00
N LEU A 191 -0.12 3.96 4.81
CA LEU A 191 0.88 3.79 3.76
C LEU A 191 2.12 3.03 4.26
N LEU A 192 2.43 1.92 3.60
CA LEU A 192 3.63 1.13 3.81
C LEU A 192 4.67 1.49 2.75
N LEU A 193 5.84 1.98 3.17
CA LEU A 193 6.86 2.43 2.23
C LEU A 193 8.29 2.26 2.76
N THR A 194 9.25 2.24 1.85
CA THR A 194 10.66 2.27 2.26
C THR A 194 11.11 3.69 2.55
N ALA A 195 12.14 3.84 3.38
CA ALA A 195 12.69 5.14 3.75
C ALA A 195 13.14 5.98 2.54
N HIS A 196 13.59 5.33 1.46
CA HIS A 196 13.91 6.02 0.21
C HIS A 196 12.68 6.65 -0.46
N ARG A 197 11.55 5.95 -0.45
CA ARG A 197 10.29 6.42 -1.03
C ARG A 197 9.59 7.46 -0.17
N ALA A 198 9.91 7.52 1.12
CA ALA A 198 9.34 8.50 2.04
C ALA A 198 9.89 9.92 1.85
N LYS A 199 10.97 10.10 1.08
CA LYS A 199 11.62 11.40 0.91
C LYS A 199 10.66 12.40 0.26
N GLY A 200 10.43 13.53 0.94
CA GLY A 200 9.55 14.60 0.46
C GLY A 200 8.08 14.41 0.82
N LEU A 201 7.71 13.29 1.46
CA LEU A 201 6.39 13.07 2.04
C LEU A 201 6.39 13.42 3.52
N GLU A 202 5.24 13.74 4.09
CA GLU A 202 5.06 13.96 5.52
C GLU A 202 3.71 13.39 5.94
N PHE A 203 3.65 12.84 7.14
CA PHE A 203 2.48 12.13 7.68
C PHE A 203 2.27 12.57 9.13
N ASP A 204 1.02 12.56 9.60
CA ASP A 204 0.72 12.97 10.97
C ASP A 204 1.28 11.92 11.96
N HIS A 205 1.15 10.63 11.62
CA HIS A 205 1.62 9.52 12.43
C HIS A 205 2.58 8.62 11.65
N VAL A 206 3.81 8.43 12.17
CA VAL A 206 4.82 7.59 11.51
C VAL A 206 5.37 6.56 12.47
N ALA A 207 5.38 5.29 12.04
CA ALA A 207 6.21 4.26 12.66
C ALA A 207 7.41 3.93 11.76
N VAL A 208 8.58 3.78 12.36
CA VAL A 208 9.79 3.31 11.67
C VAL A 208 10.16 1.93 12.21
N LEU A 209 10.11 0.95 11.31
CA LEU A 209 10.47 -0.44 11.58
C LEU A 209 11.99 -0.61 11.62
N ASP A 210 12.46 -1.51 12.46
CA ASP A 210 13.86 -1.92 12.53
C ASP A 210 14.15 -3.12 11.61
N GLY A 211 15.44 -3.34 11.32
CA GLY A 211 15.95 -4.38 10.43
C GLY A 211 16.55 -3.83 9.13
N GLY A 212 17.75 -4.29 8.78
CA GLY A 212 18.44 -3.95 7.52
C GLY A 212 19.14 -2.59 7.50
N TRP A 213 19.04 -1.80 8.57
CA TRP A 213 19.65 -0.46 8.69
C TRP A 213 21.17 -0.46 8.87
N CYS A 214 21.78 -1.61 9.16
CA CYS A 214 23.23 -1.74 9.38
C CYS A 214 24.01 -2.35 8.20
N ARG A 215 23.35 -2.57 7.05
CA ARG A 215 24.06 -3.02 5.84
C ARG A 215 24.98 -1.91 5.33
N ARG A 216 26.29 -2.15 5.40
CA ARG A 216 27.31 -1.27 4.81
C ARG A 216 27.39 -1.58 3.31
N PHE A 217 26.81 -0.72 2.47
CA PHE A 217 27.02 -0.82 1.03
C PHE A 217 28.44 -0.31 0.70
N PRO A 218 29.25 -1.05 -0.10
CA PRO A 218 30.66 -0.71 -0.37
C PRO A 218 30.91 0.70 -0.93
N ASN A 219 29.87 1.34 -1.49
CA ASN A 219 29.94 2.64 -2.15
C ASN A 219 29.13 3.74 -1.45
N GLU A 220 28.47 3.45 -0.32
CA GLU A 220 27.74 4.46 0.44
C GLU A 220 28.56 4.86 1.68
N GLY A 221 28.88 6.15 1.81
CA GLY A 221 29.65 6.65 2.94
C GLY A 221 29.03 6.27 4.29
N GLN A 222 29.86 6.14 5.32
CA GLN A 222 29.54 5.58 6.65
C GLN A 222 28.26 6.14 7.33
N ASP A 223 27.83 7.34 6.95
CA ASP A 223 26.63 8.02 7.47
C ASP A 223 25.38 7.90 6.58
N ALA A 224 25.40 7.17 5.46
CA ALA A 224 24.27 7.06 4.54
C ALA A 224 23.03 6.50 5.22
N GLU A 225 23.18 5.37 5.92
CA GLU A 225 22.10 4.72 6.65
C GLU A 225 21.53 5.62 7.77
N ARG A 226 22.41 6.28 8.54
CA ARG A 226 22.00 7.21 9.59
C ARG A 226 21.17 8.38 9.03
N ARG A 227 21.59 8.94 7.90
CA ARG A 227 20.86 10.01 7.21
C ARG A 227 19.51 9.52 6.70
N LEU A 228 19.45 8.31 6.17
CA LEU A 228 18.21 7.73 5.70
C LEU A 228 17.24 7.43 6.85
N TYR A 229 17.73 6.93 7.98
CA TYR A 229 16.95 6.72 9.19
C TYR A 229 16.40 8.05 9.73
N TYR A 230 17.24 9.10 9.77
CA TYR A 230 16.79 10.46 10.10
C TYR A 230 15.73 10.99 9.12
N VAL A 231 15.87 10.73 7.81
CA VAL A 231 14.83 11.08 6.84
C VAL A 231 13.51 10.39 7.19
N ALA A 232 13.51 9.10 7.49
CA ALA A 232 12.31 8.37 7.91
C ALA A 232 11.65 8.96 9.17
N MET A 233 12.45 9.27 10.20
CA MET A 233 11.93 9.86 11.44
C MET A 233 11.30 11.24 11.23
N THR A 234 11.93 12.08 10.40
CA THR A 234 11.45 13.45 10.13
C THR A 234 10.23 13.51 9.21
N ARG A 235 9.67 12.37 8.79
CA ARG A 235 8.39 12.36 8.07
C ARG A 235 7.21 12.55 9.03
N ALA A 236 7.40 12.36 10.34
CA ALA A 236 6.36 12.51 11.35
C ALA A 236 6.07 13.98 11.66
N ARG A 237 4.80 14.40 11.57
CA ARG A 237 4.35 15.76 11.93
C ARG A 237 3.83 15.86 13.36
N GLU A 238 3.23 14.80 13.87
CA GLU A 238 2.63 14.77 15.22
C GLU A 238 3.23 13.68 16.11
N THR A 239 3.22 12.41 15.68
CA THR A 239 3.70 11.29 16.52
C THR A 239 4.67 10.38 15.80
N LEU A 240 5.74 9.99 16.49
CA LEU A 240 6.79 9.09 15.99
C LEU A 240 6.94 7.85 16.87
N PHE A 241 6.91 6.68 16.23
CA PHE A 241 7.15 5.36 16.84
C PHE A 241 8.38 4.73 16.22
N LEU A 242 9.28 4.22 17.05
CA LEU A 242 10.42 3.44 16.58
C LEU A 242 10.30 2.02 17.15
N ALA A 243 10.13 1.04 16.27
CA ALA A 243 9.98 -0.36 16.65
C ALA A 243 11.35 -1.05 16.57
N ARG A 244 12.14 -0.94 17.65
CA ARG A 244 13.51 -1.43 17.75
C ARG A 244 13.52 -2.94 18.03
N PHE A 245 14.44 -3.69 17.43
CA PHE A 245 14.68 -5.06 17.86
C PHE A 245 15.49 -5.10 19.16
N ASN A 246 14.99 -5.83 20.16
CA ASN A 246 15.74 -6.07 21.40
C ASN A 246 16.84 -7.11 21.17
N LEU A 247 18.01 -6.63 20.77
CA LEU A 247 19.21 -7.46 20.63
C LEU A 247 19.84 -7.68 22.00
N ASP A 248 19.32 -8.64 22.77
CA ASP A 248 20.06 -9.12 23.94
C ASP A 248 21.42 -9.66 23.47
N SER A 249 22.48 -9.34 24.21
CA SER A 249 23.90 -9.48 23.85
C SER A 249 24.38 -10.90 23.54
N SER A 250 23.49 -11.90 23.60
CA SER A 250 23.75 -13.32 23.40
C SER A 250 23.18 -13.90 22.10
N THR A 251 22.50 -13.11 21.27
CA THR A 251 21.90 -13.60 20.02
C THR A 251 22.87 -13.38 18.86
N ASP A 252 23.22 -14.46 18.15
CA ASP A 252 24.16 -14.45 17.02
C ASP A 252 23.85 -13.30 16.04
N GLN A 253 24.85 -12.42 15.88
CA GLN A 253 24.78 -11.19 15.08
C GLN A 253 24.55 -11.44 13.57
N ASP A 254 24.53 -12.70 13.14
CA ASP A 254 24.50 -13.10 11.74
C ASP A 254 23.09 -13.31 11.14
N TYR A 255 22.05 -13.54 11.96
CA TYR A 255 20.72 -13.91 11.41
C TYR A 255 19.84 -12.74 10.97
N LEU A 256 20.03 -11.56 11.56
CA LEU A 256 19.30 -10.35 11.22
C LEU A 256 20.31 -9.22 11.27
N GLY A 257 20.82 -8.82 10.09
CA GLY A 257 21.79 -7.73 9.95
C GLY A 257 21.41 -6.55 10.84
N SER A 258 22.08 -6.53 12.00
CA SER A 258 22.07 -5.58 13.11
C SER A 258 20.91 -4.59 13.12
N GLY A 259 20.03 -4.71 14.13
CA GLY A 259 19.08 -3.67 14.49
C GLY A 259 19.74 -2.30 14.61
N SER A 260 18.94 -1.25 14.44
CA SER A 260 19.39 0.12 14.32
C SER A 260 20.05 0.61 15.62
N LEU A 261 21.38 0.53 15.66
CA LEU A 261 22.25 1.22 16.63
C LEU A 261 21.99 2.74 16.67
N PHE A 262 21.21 3.30 15.73
CA PHE A 262 20.88 4.71 15.69
C PHE A 262 19.87 5.11 16.76
N SER A 263 18.94 4.20 17.11
CA SER A 263 17.96 4.44 18.17
C SER A 263 18.58 4.47 19.57
N GLU A 264 19.64 3.69 19.80
CA GLU A 264 20.41 3.66 21.06
C GLU A 264 20.94 5.02 21.48
N ALA A 265 21.30 5.85 20.50
CA ALA A 265 21.92 7.16 20.73
C ALA A 265 21.00 8.18 21.43
N PHE A 266 19.70 7.89 21.58
CA PHE A 266 18.75 8.83 22.18
C PHE A 266 17.72 8.19 23.13
N LEU A 267 17.90 6.92 23.53
CA LEU A 267 16.98 6.24 24.48
C LEU A 267 16.88 6.93 25.85
N ASN A 268 17.94 7.65 26.25
CA ASN A 268 17.99 8.37 27.52
C ASN A 268 17.55 9.85 27.40
N HIS A 269 17.03 10.27 26.24
CA HIS A 269 16.57 11.63 26.04
C HIS A 269 15.22 11.83 26.75
N PRO A 270 14.98 12.96 27.48
CA PRO A 270 13.76 13.15 28.26
C PRO A 270 12.47 13.16 27.42
N SER A 271 12.57 13.51 26.13
CA SER A 271 11.44 13.49 25.19
C SER A 271 11.21 12.12 24.53
N VAL A 272 11.88 11.07 25.01
CA VAL A 272 11.76 9.69 24.51
C VAL A 272 11.15 8.82 25.61
N LEU A 273 10.08 8.11 25.29
CA LEU A 273 9.44 7.14 26.15
C LEU A 273 9.76 5.72 25.68
N MET A 274 10.54 5.00 26.48
CA MET A 274 10.76 3.57 26.29
C MET A 274 9.53 2.77 26.74
N LYS A 275 9.01 1.91 25.87
CA LYS A 275 7.90 1.02 26.16
C LYS A 275 8.32 -0.42 25.94
N ARG A 276 7.90 -1.28 26.86
CA ARG A 276 7.90 -2.71 26.62
C ARG A 276 6.70 -3.04 25.74
N PRO A 277 6.87 -3.90 24.71
CA PRO A 277 5.75 -4.33 23.91
C PRO A 277 4.72 -5.03 24.80
N PRO A 278 3.40 -4.81 24.56
CA PRO A 278 2.40 -5.62 25.22
C PRO A 278 2.61 -7.10 24.85
N ARG A 279 2.24 -8.01 25.75
CA ARG A 279 2.17 -9.44 25.38
C ARG A 279 1.03 -9.60 24.38
N ILE A 280 1.37 -10.01 23.17
CA ILE A 280 0.42 -10.28 22.10
C ILE A 280 0.47 -11.78 21.83
N ASP A 281 -0.41 -12.53 22.49
CA ASP A 281 -0.60 -13.96 22.26
C ASP A 281 -1.61 -14.17 21.13
N GLU A 282 -1.31 -13.60 19.96
CA GLU A 282 -2.19 -13.66 18.78
C GLU A 282 -1.59 -14.61 17.74
N TYR A 283 -2.27 -15.76 17.53
CA TYR A 283 -1.91 -16.70 16.47
C TYR A 283 -2.63 -16.30 15.19
N LEU A 284 -2.07 -15.34 14.45
CA LEU A 284 -2.54 -15.06 13.10
C LEU A 284 -1.98 -16.11 12.14
N SER A 285 -2.88 -16.81 11.44
CA SER A 285 -2.49 -17.72 10.37
C SER A 285 -1.90 -16.92 9.21
N GLY A 286 -0.80 -17.40 8.63
CA GLY A 286 -0.24 -16.78 7.43
C GLY A 286 0.67 -15.57 7.68
N LEU A 287 1.19 -15.36 8.88
CA LEU A 287 2.13 -14.26 9.18
C LEU A 287 3.46 -14.29 8.39
N LYS A 288 3.77 -15.44 7.79
CA LYS A 288 4.91 -15.59 6.87
C LYS A 288 4.53 -15.31 5.41
N ARG A 289 3.28 -14.95 5.14
CA ARG A 289 2.81 -14.66 3.79
C ARG A 289 3.42 -13.37 3.30
N ILE A 290 3.74 -13.35 2.02
CA ILE A 290 4.07 -12.13 1.30
C ILE A 290 3.04 -11.91 0.21
N TYR A 291 2.70 -10.65 -0.02
CA TYR A 291 1.72 -10.22 -1.00
C TYR A 291 2.48 -9.50 -2.12
N ALA A 292 2.25 -9.92 -3.36
CA ALA A 292 2.83 -9.21 -4.49
C ALA A 292 1.84 -9.07 -5.63
N LEU A 293 1.70 -7.82 -6.08
CA LEU A 293 1.05 -7.49 -7.32
C LEU A 293 2.03 -7.77 -8.48
N PRO A 294 1.74 -8.73 -9.37
CA PRO A 294 2.57 -9.01 -10.52
C PRO A 294 2.49 -7.86 -11.52
N LYS A 295 3.58 -7.66 -12.27
CA LYS A 295 3.59 -6.67 -13.35
C LYS A 295 2.58 -7.04 -14.43
N LEU A 296 2.06 -6.06 -15.16
CA LEU A 296 1.19 -6.35 -16.31
C LEU A 296 1.87 -7.24 -17.37
N SER A 297 3.21 -7.19 -17.49
CA SER A 297 3.97 -8.06 -18.38
C SER A 297 3.96 -9.53 -17.93
N GLN A 298 3.82 -9.77 -16.62
CA GLN A 298 3.75 -11.08 -15.99
C GLN A 298 2.33 -11.67 -16.01
N ILE A 299 1.33 -10.95 -16.52
CA ILE A 299 -0.05 -11.42 -16.65
C ILE A 299 -0.34 -11.74 -18.12
N HIS A 300 -1.07 -12.81 -18.41
CA HIS A 300 -1.47 -13.13 -19.78
C HIS A 300 -2.63 -12.22 -20.23
N LEU A 301 -2.29 -11.01 -20.67
CA LEU A 301 -3.25 -9.98 -21.04
C LEU A 301 -4.20 -10.39 -22.18
N GLY A 302 -3.83 -11.33 -23.06
CA GLY A 302 -4.65 -11.73 -24.22
C GLY A 302 -5.72 -12.79 -23.96
N PHE A 303 -5.84 -13.32 -22.73
CA PHE A 303 -6.60 -14.55 -22.45
C PHE A 303 -8.06 -14.46 -22.90
N ALA A 304 -8.82 -13.50 -22.35
CA ALA A 304 -10.23 -13.35 -22.68
C ALA A 304 -10.45 -12.83 -24.12
N GLY A 305 -9.43 -12.18 -24.70
CA GLY A 305 -9.46 -11.66 -26.06
C GLY A 305 -9.53 -12.75 -27.14
N HIS A 306 -9.10 -13.97 -26.85
CA HIS A 306 -9.10 -15.09 -27.82
C HIS A 306 -10.48 -15.71 -28.06
N PHE A 307 -11.43 -15.49 -27.15
CA PHE A 307 -12.77 -16.08 -27.25
C PHE A 307 -13.68 -15.25 -28.18
N GLN A 308 -14.29 -15.90 -29.18
CA GLN A 308 -15.24 -15.24 -30.09
C GLN A 308 -16.60 -14.98 -29.43
N SER A 309 -17.09 -15.94 -28.66
CA SER A 309 -18.41 -15.86 -28.04
C SER A 309 -18.35 -15.10 -26.71
N SER A 310 -19.22 -14.11 -26.56
CA SER A 310 -19.48 -13.42 -25.28
C SER A 310 -20.05 -14.33 -24.21
N HIS A 311 -20.54 -15.52 -24.59
CA HIS A 311 -21.09 -16.56 -23.71
C HIS A 311 -20.07 -17.63 -23.32
N HIS A 312 -18.79 -17.47 -23.67
CA HIS A 312 -17.76 -18.39 -23.20
C HIS A 312 -17.72 -18.39 -21.67
N ASN A 313 -17.63 -19.58 -21.05
CA ASN A 313 -17.69 -19.75 -19.60
C ASN A 313 -16.67 -18.88 -18.86
N SER A 314 -15.44 -18.75 -19.39
CA SER A 314 -14.41 -17.88 -18.80
C SER A 314 -14.76 -16.39 -18.85
N ILE A 315 -15.42 -15.90 -19.90
CA ILE A 315 -15.84 -14.48 -19.97
C ILE A 315 -16.93 -14.22 -18.94
N LYS A 316 -17.88 -15.14 -18.81
CA LYS A 316 -18.92 -15.05 -17.78
C LYS A 316 -18.31 -15.11 -16.38
N ALA A 317 -17.40 -16.07 -16.15
CA ALA A 317 -16.70 -16.21 -14.88
C ALA A 317 -15.95 -14.93 -14.50
N ILE A 318 -15.20 -14.31 -15.42
CA ILE A 318 -14.52 -13.04 -15.17
C ILE A 318 -15.53 -11.95 -14.81
N ARG A 319 -16.65 -11.84 -15.55
CA ARG A 319 -17.69 -10.82 -15.29
C ARG A 319 -18.30 -10.96 -13.91
N ASP A 320 -18.49 -12.19 -13.45
CA ASP A 320 -19.13 -12.51 -12.17
C ASP A 320 -18.16 -12.35 -10.98
N LEU A 321 -16.84 -12.19 -11.22
CA LEU A 321 -15.85 -11.98 -10.16
C LEU A 321 -16.05 -10.65 -9.43
N SER A 322 -15.89 -10.70 -8.11
CA SER A 322 -15.84 -9.54 -7.24
C SER A 322 -14.39 -9.18 -6.86
N ILE A 323 -14.10 -7.89 -6.67
CA ILE A 323 -12.81 -7.45 -6.14
C ILE A 323 -12.64 -7.98 -4.71
N GLY A 324 -11.44 -8.48 -4.39
CA GLY A 324 -11.12 -9.17 -3.14
C GLY A 324 -11.49 -10.65 -3.13
N GLU A 325 -12.16 -11.18 -4.16
CA GLU A 325 -12.51 -12.60 -4.24
C GLU A 325 -11.25 -13.47 -4.33
N THR A 326 -11.24 -14.59 -3.60
CA THR A 326 -10.13 -15.56 -3.66
C THR A 326 -10.14 -16.34 -4.95
N LEU A 327 -8.95 -16.49 -5.55
CA LEU A 327 -8.66 -17.28 -6.73
C LEU A 327 -7.69 -18.39 -6.36
N THR A 328 -7.90 -19.56 -6.96
CA THR A 328 -6.89 -20.63 -6.94
C THR A 328 -5.86 -20.34 -8.03
N ILE A 329 -4.58 -20.31 -7.64
CA ILE A 329 -3.44 -20.26 -8.55
C ILE A 329 -2.76 -21.64 -8.57
N ARG A 330 -2.60 -22.24 -9.75
CA ARG A 330 -1.89 -23.52 -9.86
C ARG A 330 -1.09 -23.63 -11.15
N LYS A 331 -0.06 -24.46 -11.12
CA LYS A 331 0.75 -24.78 -12.30
C LYS A 331 0.09 -25.92 -13.07
N THR A 332 -0.22 -25.67 -14.33
CA THR A 332 -0.77 -26.68 -15.25
C THR A 332 0.32 -27.71 -15.63
N GLY A 333 -0.09 -28.87 -16.16
CA GLY A 333 0.84 -29.89 -16.64
C GLY A 333 1.78 -29.42 -17.76
N PHE A 334 1.43 -28.36 -18.47
CA PHE A 334 2.24 -27.72 -19.51
C PHE A 334 3.16 -26.60 -18.98
N GLY A 335 3.18 -26.40 -17.66
CA GLY A 335 4.07 -25.45 -16.98
C GLY A 335 3.55 -24.01 -16.85
N ALA A 336 2.41 -23.68 -17.45
CA ALA A 336 1.77 -22.37 -17.30
C ALA A 336 1.00 -22.25 -15.99
N TRP A 337 1.00 -21.08 -15.35
CA TRP A 337 0.19 -20.81 -14.16
C TRP A 337 -1.20 -20.33 -14.56
N GLU A 338 -2.24 -21.02 -14.10
CA GLU A 338 -3.63 -20.64 -14.34
C GLU A 338 -4.29 -20.09 -13.07
N LEU A 339 -5.28 -19.22 -13.30
CA LEU A 339 -6.13 -18.63 -12.27
C LEU A 339 -7.54 -19.18 -12.42
N LEU A 340 -8.11 -19.69 -11.33
CA LEU A 340 -9.43 -20.28 -11.27
C LEU A 340 -10.27 -19.55 -10.20
N ASN A 341 -11.55 -19.33 -10.49
CA ASN A 341 -12.49 -18.86 -9.48
C ASN A 341 -12.85 -19.97 -8.47
N ASN A 342 -13.69 -19.65 -7.49
CA ASN A 342 -14.12 -20.57 -6.43
C ASN A 342 -14.89 -21.80 -6.93
N VAL A 343 -15.41 -21.77 -8.16
CA VAL A 343 -16.13 -22.89 -8.80
C VAL A 343 -15.21 -23.68 -9.75
N GLY A 344 -13.91 -23.37 -9.77
CA GLY A 344 -12.91 -24.04 -10.63
C GLY A 344 -12.96 -23.62 -12.10
N GLN A 345 -13.63 -22.52 -12.43
CA GLN A 345 -13.66 -21.97 -13.78
C GLN A 345 -12.45 -21.08 -14.03
N GLN A 346 -11.84 -21.22 -15.20
CA GLN A 346 -10.66 -20.46 -15.57
C GLN A 346 -10.99 -19.00 -15.89
N VAL A 347 -10.30 -18.10 -15.19
CA VAL A 347 -10.47 -16.64 -15.30
C VAL A 347 -9.21 -15.93 -15.83
N GLY A 348 -8.08 -16.65 -15.92
CA GLY A 348 -6.86 -16.09 -16.51
C GLY A 348 -5.66 -17.03 -16.46
N PHE A 349 -4.55 -16.54 -16.99
CA PHE A 349 -3.23 -17.14 -16.88
C PHE A 349 -2.19 -16.09 -16.50
N MET A 350 -1.10 -16.53 -15.88
CA MET A 350 0.11 -15.72 -15.81
C MET A 350 0.89 -15.87 -17.12
N ALA A 351 1.67 -14.85 -17.47
CA ALA A 351 2.55 -14.87 -18.63
C ALA A 351 3.73 -15.85 -18.41
N ARG A 352 4.43 -16.20 -19.49
CA ARG A 352 5.58 -17.13 -19.45
C ARG A 352 6.73 -16.66 -18.56
N GLU A 353 6.91 -15.35 -18.44
CA GLU A 353 7.95 -14.73 -17.61
C GLU A 353 7.59 -14.66 -16.12
N PHE A 354 6.36 -15.03 -15.74
CA PHE A 354 5.97 -15.06 -14.36
C PHE A 354 6.71 -16.17 -13.61
N ALA A 355 7.41 -15.79 -12.56
CA ALA A 355 8.07 -16.69 -11.64
C ALA A 355 7.77 -16.24 -10.19
N PRO A 356 7.39 -17.17 -9.30
CA PRO A 356 7.32 -16.88 -7.87
C PRO A 356 8.67 -16.35 -7.33
N PRO A 357 8.67 -15.52 -6.28
CA PRO A 357 9.90 -15.14 -5.59
C PRO A 357 10.70 -16.35 -5.10
N GLU A 358 12.03 -16.22 -5.08
CA GLU A 358 12.91 -17.29 -4.63
C GLU A 358 12.63 -17.67 -3.17
N GLY A 359 12.47 -18.98 -2.90
CA GLY A 359 12.13 -19.49 -1.58
C GLY A 359 10.65 -19.43 -1.22
N TYR A 360 9.78 -19.00 -2.13
CA TYR A 360 8.34 -18.88 -1.91
C TYR A 360 7.51 -19.63 -2.95
N CYS A 361 6.35 -20.15 -2.54
CA CYS A 361 5.36 -20.76 -3.44
C CYS A 361 4.04 -19.97 -3.41
N PRO A 362 3.36 -19.78 -4.55
CA PRO A 362 2.01 -19.21 -4.57
C PRO A 362 1.03 -20.15 -3.86
N VAL A 363 0.21 -19.61 -2.97
CA VAL A 363 -0.81 -20.37 -2.23
C VAL A 363 -2.19 -20.12 -2.79
N PHE A 364 -2.55 -18.84 -2.92
CA PHE A 364 -3.78 -18.37 -3.55
C PHE A 364 -3.54 -16.99 -4.16
N ALA A 365 -4.53 -16.46 -4.86
CA ALA A 365 -4.54 -15.08 -5.30
C ALA A 365 -5.86 -14.40 -4.88
N LEU A 366 -5.87 -13.08 -4.86
CA LEU A 366 -7.05 -12.26 -4.67
C LEU A 366 -7.30 -11.46 -5.95
N VAL A 367 -8.57 -11.24 -6.31
CA VAL A 367 -8.91 -10.33 -7.41
C VAL A 367 -8.61 -8.90 -6.96
N TYR A 368 -7.42 -8.38 -7.28
CA TYR A 368 -7.05 -7.01 -6.93
C TYR A 368 -7.79 -5.99 -7.80
N ALA A 369 -7.82 -6.24 -9.12
CA ALA A 369 -8.58 -5.42 -10.06
C ALA A 369 -9.02 -6.26 -11.26
N VAL A 370 -10.07 -5.78 -11.95
CA VAL A 370 -10.35 -6.19 -13.32
C VAL A 370 -10.17 -4.97 -14.21
N ILE A 371 -9.33 -5.11 -15.24
CA ILE A 371 -9.06 -4.02 -16.18
C ILE A 371 -9.64 -4.35 -17.56
N VAL A 372 -10.11 -3.33 -18.26
CA VAL A 372 -10.47 -3.42 -19.67
C VAL A 372 -9.23 -3.18 -20.50
N TRP A 373 -8.85 -4.18 -21.28
CA TRP A 373 -7.75 -4.12 -22.22
C TRP A 373 -8.27 -3.91 -23.63
N ARG A 374 -7.53 -3.13 -24.43
CA ARG A 374 -7.83 -2.92 -25.85
C ARG A 374 -6.80 -3.63 -26.71
N ARG A 375 -7.23 -4.10 -27.89
CA ARG A 375 -6.35 -4.75 -28.88
C ARG A 375 -5.16 -3.86 -29.25
N ASP A 376 -5.42 -2.56 -29.44
CA ASP A 376 -4.45 -1.55 -29.84
C ASP A 376 -3.65 -0.94 -28.68
N ALA A 377 -3.82 -1.43 -27.45
CA ALA A 377 -3.14 -0.88 -26.27
C ALA A 377 -1.61 -1.06 -26.31
N ASN A 378 -1.09 -1.98 -27.11
CA ASN A 378 0.33 -2.12 -27.38
C ASN A 378 0.52 -2.49 -28.87
N PRO A 379 0.86 -1.52 -29.74
CA PRO A 379 0.98 -1.73 -31.18
C PRO A 379 1.98 -2.83 -31.57
N ASP A 380 3.01 -3.03 -30.75
CA ASP A 380 4.10 -3.98 -31.01
C ASP A 380 3.77 -5.41 -30.59
N LYS A 381 2.61 -5.63 -29.96
CA LYS A 381 2.22 -6.93 -29.41
C LYS A 381 0.90 -7.40 -30.00
N ASP A 382 0.99 -8.42 -30.86
CA ASP A 382 -0.21 -9.14 -31.30
C ASP A 382 -0.70 -10.08 -30.20
N TYR A 383 -1.90 -9.78 -29.69
CA TYR A 383 -2.56 -10.61 -28.70
C TYR A 383 -3.37 -11.74 -29.32
N GLY A 384 -3.45 -11.89 -30.64
CA GLY A 384 -4.34 -12.87 -31.30
C GLY A 384 -5.82 -12.65 -30.96
N ALA A 385 -6.17 -11.42 -30.57
CA ALA A 385 -7.47 -11.10 -29.99
C ALA A 385 -8.55 -10.97 -31.06
N LYS A 386 -9.64 -11.71 -30.89
CA LYS A 386 -10.80 -11.73 -31.78
C LYS A 386 -11.83 -10.65 -31.44
N ARG A 387 -11.52 -9.79 -30.46
CA ARG A 387 -12.34 -8.67 -29.99
C ARG A 387 -11.49 -7.41 -29.85
N ASP A 388 -12.13 -6.25 -29.94
CA ASP A 388 -11.44 -4.95 -29.85
C ASP A 388 -11.11 -4.57 -28.40
N PHE A 389 -11.93 -5.02 -27.45
CA PHE A 389 -11.72 -4.89 -26.01
C PHE A 389 -12.18 -6.14 -25.27
N TRP A 390 -11.56 -6.41 -24.12
CA TRP A 390 -11.89 -7.52 -23.23
C TRP A 390 -11.41 -7.24 -21.81
N GLU A 391 -11.91 -8.00 -20.83
CA GLU A 391 -11.52 -7.88 -19.43
C GLU A 391 -10.31 -8.77 -19.10
N VAL A 392 -9.43 -8.27 -18.25
CA VAL A 392 -8.24 -8.96 -17.74
C VAL A 392 -8.26 -8.88 -16.21
N VAL A 393 -8.20 -10.05 -15.57
CA VAL A 393 -8.06 -10.15 -14.12
C VAL A 393 -6.63 -9.83 -13.74
N VAL A 394 -6.45 -8.86 -12.86
CA VAL A 394 -5.18 -8.54 -12.22
C VAL A 394 -5.19 -9.17 -10.82
N PRO A 395 -4.46 -10.28 -10.61
CA PRO A 395 -4.41 -10.93 -9.32
C PRO A 395 -3.40 -10.24 -8.40
N GLU A 396 -3.71 -10.13 -7.12
CA GLU A 396 -2.68 -10.03 -6.10
C GLU A 396 -2.34 -11.44 -5.62
N ILE A 397 -1.08 -11.83 -5.66
CA ILE A 397 -0.68 -13.21 -5.36
C ILE A 397 -0.15 -13.26 -3.93
N VAL A 398 -0.65 -14.24 -3.19
CA VAL A 398 -0.23 -14.55 -1.83
C VAL A 398 0.70 -15.74 -1.86
N TYR A 399 1.89 -15.57 -1.31
CA TYR A 399 2.91 -16.60 -1.27
C TYR A 399 3.23 -17.02 0.16
N GLU A 400 3.64 -18.27 0.35
CA GLU A 400 4.22 -18.76 1.61
C GLU A 400 5.64 -19.29 1.38
N PRO A 401 6.51 -19.29 2.40
CA PRO A 401 7.84 -19.88 2.27
C PRO A 401 7.73 -21.37 1.97
N VAL A 402 8.60 -21.85 1.07
CA VAL A 402 8.75 -23.29 0.84
C VAL A 402 9.29 -23.91 2.14
N SER A 403 8.57 -24.92 2.66
CA SER A 403 8.92 -25.61 3.91
C SER A 403 10.19 -26.44 3.80
#